data_AF-A0A2V1C0H4-F1
#
_entry.id   AF-A0A2V1C0H4-F1
#
_cell.length_a   1.000
_cell.length_b   1.000
_cell.length_c   1.000
_cell.angle_alpha   90.00
_cell.angle_beta   90.00
_cell.angle_gamma   90.00
#
_symmetry.space_group_name_H-M   'P 1'
#
loop_
_entity.id
_entity.type
_entity.pdbx_description
1 polymer ?
#
loop_
_entity_poly.entity_id
_entity_poly.type
_entity_poly.pdbx_seq_one_letter_code
_entity_poly.pdbx_strand_id
1 'polypeptide(L)'
;MLPRANLRLRLSIAALISCLVLYFLLPYDNPLVLLIRWHTGNVKYYTKGAFGTFPVDVSDIGMIIKTGYATRDRLRVKLETLGKGWDVENVVIVGDYAGEETLGEMSVEVVDVLEGLLQVEGISGDEKRMGMYKEFRKAIEETPDSMPEAVVKMGWELDILKHIPALELGLQKLPSKSWCLLTDDDSYTHTPSLLSILSTLSPLKSHYIGNAIGAYTCRFAHGGSGIVFSSTALRTIFPSPNTTSKSQTKTPKLLTQAKINSLTSPFGDLLIAELAMQNGIYVKEDYGLHFNGESPRRTKISEQRGCVTLVGFHKMGVEEMKQTGEIFGNGRGMSRVLRWWDTWGTFGKDLMRLKLKPGSHVDVREAWDYVGSISDQHPRIEMAEEMACMELCSKEKGCLAWTWEKWGKKCVVSDKFTVGYERGDAFSGLDIERIGRLAKKCGDGG
;
A
#
# COMPACT_ATOMS: atom_id res chain seq x y z
N MET A 1 3.76 -46.91 -41.60
CA MET A 1 4.28 -45.59 -41.14
C MET A 1 3.26 -44.99 -40.19
N LEU A 2 3.48 -45.11 -38.87
CA LEU A 2 2.62 -44.48 -37.86
C LEU A 2 2.83 -42.96 -37.90
N PRO A 3 1.76 -42.14 -37.80
CA PRO A 3 1.83 -40.74 -38.21
C PRO A 3 2.56 -39.93 -37.15
N ARG A 4 3.67 -39.30 -37.53
CA ARG A 4 4.50 -38.40 -36.71
C ARG A 4 3.69 -37.27 -36.02
N ALA A 5 2.50 -36.94 -36.55
CA ALA A 5 1.57 -35.99 -35.95
C ALA A 5 1.02 -36.46 -34.57
N ASN A 6 0.79 -37.76 -34.38
CA ASN A 6 0.31 -38.32 -33.11
C ASN A 6 1.39 -38.30 -32.01
N LEU A 7 2.67 -38.37 -32.38
CA LEU A 7 3.76 -38.34 -31.39
C LEU A 7 3.96 -36.92 -30.84
N ARG A 8 3.94 -35.90 -31.69
CA ARG A 8 4.07 -34.50 -31.24
C ARG A 8 2.93 -34.09 -30.32
N LEU A 9 1.69 -34.42 -30.67
CA LEU A 9 0.53 -34.16 -29.82
C LEU A 9 0.62 -34.89 -28.48
N ARG A 10 1.00 -36.17 -28.46
CA ARG A 10 1.20 -36.95 -27.23
C ARG A 10 2.32 -36.36 -26.34
N LEU A 11 3.43 -35.93 -26.94
CA LEU A 11 4.52 -35.27 -26.21
C LEU A 11 4.08 -33.92 -25.65
N SER A 12 3.32 -33.12 -26.39
CA SER A 12 2.76 -31.85 -25.91
C SER A 12 1.77 -32.05 -24.76
N ILE A 13 0.89 -33.06 -24.85
CA ILE A 13 -0.04 -33.40 -23.76
C ILE A 13 0.72 -33.91 -22.54
N ALA A 14 1.70 -34.80 -22.73
CA ALA A 14 2.53 -35.30 -21.63
C ALA A 14 3.31 -34.16 -20.95
N ALA A 15 3.87 -33.24 -21.74
CA ALA A 15 4.54 -32.05 -21.21
C ALA A 15 3.56 -31.15 -20.43
N LEU A 16 2.36 -30.91 -20.95
CA LEU A 16 1.33 -30.14 -20.25
C LEU A 16 0.93 -30.79 -18.92
N ILE A 17 0.71 -32.12 -18.92
CA ILE A 17 0.39 -32.89 -17.71
C ILE A 17 1.56 -32.82 -16.73
N SER A 18 2.79 -33.02 -17.18
CA SER A 18 3.98 -32.87 -16.32
C SER A 18 4.10 -31.47 -15.74
N CYS A 19 3.86 -30.41 -16.52
CA CYS A 19 3.85 -29.04 -16.03
C CYS A 19 2.74 -28.81 -14.99
N LEU A 20 1.54 -29.36 -15.20
CA LEU A 20 0.45 -29.29 -14.23
C LEU A 20 0.79 -30.07 -12.95
N VAL A 21 1.33 -31.28 -13.07
CA VAL A 21 1.78 -32.08 -11.93
C VAL A 21 2.86 -31.35 -11.15
N LEU A 22 3.86 -30.79 -11.81
CA LEU A 22 4.89 -29.97 -11.18
C LEU A 22 4.28 -28.74 -10.49
N TYR A 23 3.32 -28.06 -11.12
CA TYR A 23 2.63 -26.92 -10.51
C TYR A 23 1.90 -27.27 -9.20
N PHE A 24 1.33 -28.48 -9.10
CA PHE A 24 0.63 -28.92 -7.88
C PHE A 24 1.54 -29.58 -6.84
N LEU A 25 2.69 -30.15 -7.24
CA LEU A 25 3.63 -30.81 -6.33
C LEU A 25 4.70 -29.85 -5.77
N LEU A 26 5.05 -28.80 -6.50
CA LEU A 26 6.05 -27.85 -6.07
C LEU A 26 5.48 -26.94 -4.95
N PRO A 27 6.31 -26.55 -3.97
CA PRO A 27 5.93 -25.57 -2.95
C PRO A 27 5.40 -24.27 -3.56
N TYR A 28 4.54 -23.56 -2.82
CA TYR A 28 3.95 -22.29 -3.27
C TYR A 28 5.03 -21.27 -3.67
N ASP A 29 6.11 -21.20 -2.89
CA ASP A 29 7.27 -20.33 -3.05
C ASP A 29 8.29 -20.79 -4.10
N ASN A 30 8.01 -21.89 -4.81
CA ASN A 30 8.89 -22.30 -5.91
C ASN A 30 8.87 -21.25 -7.05
N PRO A 31 10.02 -20.78 -7.54
CA PRO A 31 10.08 -19.74 -8.58
C PRO A 31 9.28 -20.06 -9.85
N LEU A 32 9.17 -21.33 -10.25
CA LEU A 32 8.36 -21.73 -11.41
C LEU A 32 6.86 -21.58 -11.14
N VAL A 33 6.41 -21.98 -9.94
CA VAL A 33 5.00 -21.83 -9.52
C VAL A 33 4.63 -20.35 -9.44
N LEU A 34 5.51 -19.54 -8.84
CA LEU A 34 5.34 -18.10 -8.74
C LEU A 34 5.31 -17.42 -10.12
N LEU A 35 6.20 -17.79 -11.04
CA LEU A 35 6.21 -17.26 -12.40
C LEU A 35 4.89 -17.57 -13.15
N ILE A 36 4.41 -18.82 -13.06
CA ILE A 36 3.13 -19.21 -13.68
C ILE A 36 1.98 -18.40 -13.09
N ARG A 37 1.95 -18.22 -11.76
CA ARG A 37 0.90 -17.44 -11.07
C ARG A 37 0.96 -15.96 -11.40
N TRP A 38 2.15 -15.38 -11.47
CA TRP A 38 2.35 -14.00 -11.90
C TRP A 38 1.71 -13.73 -13.26
N HIS A 39 1.91 -14.62 -14.23
CA HIS A 39 1.32 -14.47 -15.57
C HIS A 39 -0.17 -14.85 -15.64
N THR A 40 -0.69 -15.66 -14.72
CA THR A 40 -2.10 -16.11 -14.71
C THR A 40 -2.99 -15.39 -13.70
N GLY A 41 -2.42 -14.55 -12.84
CA GLY A 41 -3.08 -13.90 -11.69
C GLY A 41 -4.10 -12.82 -12.07
N ASN A 42 -4.07 -12.32 -13.30
CA ASN A 42 -4.80 -11.12 -13.71
C ASN A 42 -6.32 -11.27 -13.96
N VAL A 43 -6.96 -12.39 -13.59
CA VAL A 43 -8.37 -12.67 -14.01
C VAL A 43 -9.35 -13.00 -12.87
N LYS A 44 -8.93 -13.12 -11.60
CA LYS A 44 -9.77 -13.78 -10.58
C LYS A 44 -10.61 -12.90 -9.64
N TYR A 45 -10.45 -11.58 -9.62
CA TYR A 45 -11.20 -10.73 -8.68
C TYR A 45 -12.54 -10.22 -9.25
N TYR A 46 -12.59 -9.85 -10.53
CA TYR A 46 -13.77 -9.21 -11.14
C TYR A 46 -15.04 -10.07 -11.18
N THR A 47 -14.93 -11.39 -11.00
CA THR A 47 -16.07 -12.32 -10.97
C THR A 47 -16.57 -12.62 -9.55
N LYS A 48 -15.83 -12.21 -8.51
CA LYS A 48 -16.32 -12.32 -7.13
C LYS A 48 -17.21 -11.11 -6.84
N GLY A 49 -18.52 -11.31 -6.93
CA GLY A 49 -19.48 -10.34 -6.39
C GLY A 49 -19.14 -10.09 -4.91
N ALA A 50 -18.78 -8.85 -4.58
CA ALA A 50 -18.35 -8.45 -3.25
C ALA A 50 -19.57 -8.25 -2.33
N PHE A 51 -20.19 -9.35 -1.91
CA PHE A 51 -21.07 -9.33 -0.76
C PHE A 51 -20.25 -9.72 0.47
N GLY A 52 -20.20 -8.83 1.45
CA GLY A 52 -19.61 -9.12 2.76
C GLY A 52 -20.36 -10.27 3.41
N THR A 53 -19.65 -11.32 3.80
CA THR A 53 -20.24 -12.51 4.44
C THR A 53 -19.89 -12.63 5.92
N PHE A 54 -18.91 -11.85 6.39
CA PHE A 54 -18.43 -11.86 7.77
C PHE A 54 -18.68 -10.49 8.40
N PRO A 55 -19.39 -10.41 9.54
CA PRO A 55 -19.53 -9.16 10.26
C PRO A 55 -18.16 -8.71 10.77
N VAL A 56 -17.89 -7.40 10.66
CA VAL A 56 -16.68 -6.76 11.15
C VAL A 56 -17.00 -5.35 11.59
N ASP A 57 -16.53 -4.98 12.77
CA ASP A 57 -16.59 -3.63 13.31
C ASP A 57 -15.18 -3.04 13.48
N VAL A 58 -15.09 -1.73 13.71
CA VAL A 58 -13.82 -1.05 14.01
C VAL A 58 -13.20 -1.63 15.28
N SER A 59 -14.01 -2.01 16.28
CA SER A 59 -13.52 -2.61 17.52
C SER A 59 -12.78 -3.94 17.31
N ASP A 60 -13.05 -4.64 16.20
CA ASP A 60 -12.41 -5.91 15.83
C ASP A 60 -11.01 -5.73 15.22
N ILE A 61 -10.61 -4.49 14.91
CA ILE A 61 -9.36 -4.17 14.23
C ILE A 61 -8.40 -3.51 15.23
N GLY A 62 -7.20 -4.05 15.37
CA GLY A 62 -6.09 -3.34 16.02
C GLY A 62 -5.31 -2.53 15.00
N MET A 63 -5.19 -1.22 15.19
CA MET A 63 -4.36 -0.36 14.37
C MET A 63 -3.02 -0.12 15.05
N ILE A 64 -1.94 -0.36 14.31
CA ILE A 64 -0.57 -0.04 14.69
C ILE A 64 -0.12 1.11 13.81
N ILE A 65 0.14 2.27 14.42
CA ILE A 65 0.59 3.47 13.73
C ILE A 65 2.10 3.60 13.92
N LYS A 66 2.87 3.50 12.83
CA LYS A 66 4.29 3.84 12.82
C LYS A 66 4.47 5.34 12.70
N THR A 67 5.30 5.91 13.56
CA THR A 67 5.73 7.31 13.55
C THR A 67 7.24 7.39 13.74
N GLY A 68 7.84 8.57 13.63
CA GLY A 68 9.21 8.85 14.08
C GLY A 68 9.29 10.22 14.75
N TYR A 69 10.32 10.45 15.56
CA TYR A 69 10.45 11.72 16.29
C TYR A 69 10.54 12.91 15.33
N ALA A 70 11.18 12.72 14.18
CA ALA A 70 11.29 13.71 13.12
C ALA A 70 9.96 14.01 12.38
N THR A 71 8.95 13.14 12.52
CA THR A 71 7.63 13.25 11.86
C THR A 71 6.49 13.30 12.86
N ARG A 72 6.78 13.53 14.14
CA ARG A 72 5.80 13.57 15.25
C ARG A 72 4.67 14.58 15.02
N ASP A 73 4.92 15.63 14.25
CA ASP A 73 3.91 16.62 13.84
C ASP A 73 2.78 16.00 13.00
N ARG A 74 3.07 14.95 12.22
CA ARG A 74 2.08 14.23 11.40
C ARG A 74 1.18 13.35 12.24
N LEU A 75 1.74 12.74 13.30
CA LEU A 75 1.03 11.80 14.16
C LEU A 75 -0.23 12.42 14.76
N ARG A 76 -0.15 13.66 15.25
CA ARG A 76 -1.31 14.37 15.80
C ARG A 76 -2.44 14.47 14.78
N VAL A 77 -2.14 14.89 13.56
CA VAL A 77 -3.15 15.01 12.50
C VAL A 77 -3.70 13.63 12.12
N LYS A 78 -2.84 12.61 12.04
CA LYS A 78 -3.27 11.22 11.81
C LYS A 78 -4.31 10.79 12.86
N LEU A 79 -4.08 11.06 14.14
CA LEU A 79 -5.01 10.72 15.22
C LEU A 79 -6.32 11.52 15.12
N GLU A 80 -6.25 12.83 14.84
CA GLU A 80 -7.43 13.70 14.66
C GLU A 80 -8.31 13.28 13.47
N THR A 81 -7.75 12.61 12.46
CA THR A 81 -8.49 12.13 11.28
C THR A 81 -9.05 10.71 11.43
N LEU A 82 -8.79 10.02 12.55
CA LEU A 82 -9.37 8.70 12.79
C LEU A 82 -10.90 8.79 12.90
N GLY A 83 -11.58 7.82 12.28
CA GLY A 83 -13.03 7.73 12.33
C GLY A 83 -13.57 7.34 13.72
N LYS A 84 -14.90 7.40 13.86
CA LYS A 84 -15.60 6.85 15.03
C LYS A 84 -15.26 5.37 15.24
N GLY A 85 -15.07 4.96 16.50
CA GLY A 85 -14.76 3.59 16.90
C GLY A 85 -13.27 3.28 17.04
N TRP A 86 -12.39 4.22 16.68
CA TRP A 86 -10.97 4.17 17.05
C TRP A 86 -10.77 4.82 18.42
N ASP A 87 -10.14 4.11 19.34
CA ASP A 87 -9.84 4.54 20.70
C ASP A 87 -8.54 3.87 21.21
N VAL A 88 -8.20 4.11 22.47
CA VAL A 88 -6.97 3.56 23.06
C VAL A 88 -7.01 2.03 23.25
N GLU A 89 -8.18 1.38 23.17
CA GLU A 89 -8.31 -0.08 23.27
C GLU A 89 -8.04 -0.79 21.95
N ASN A 90 -7.93 -0.05 20.84
CA ASN A 90 -7.66 -0.61 19.52
C ASN A 90 -6.59 0.12 18.71
N VAL A 91 -5.86 1.07 19.30
CA VAL A 91 -4.73 1.78 18.69
C VAL A 91 -3.45 1.55 19.50
N VAL A 92 -2.36 1.25 18.80
CA VAL A 92 -0.99 1.20 19.34
C VAL A 92 -0.11 2.09 18.48
N ILE A 93 0.66 2.97 19.13
CA ILE A 93 1.59 3.87 18.43
C ILE A 93 3.01 3.41 18.72
N VAL A 94 3.81 3.29 17.66
CA VAL A 94 5.19 2.84 17.72
C VAL A 94 6.10 3.80 16.99
N GLY A 95 7.25 4.10 17.58
CA GLY A 95 8.22 5.03 17.05
C GLY A 95 9.66 4.62 17.33
N ASP A 96 10.56 5.55 17.03
CA ASP A 96 11.99 5.52 17.38
C ASP A 96 12.28 6.41 18.60
N TYR A 97 11.24 6.75 19.36
CA TYR A 97 11.26 7.55 20.56
C TYR A 97 10.10 7.14 21.49
N ALA A 98 10.26 7.41 22.78
CA ALA A 98 9.21 7.24 23.78
C ALA A 98 8.51 8.59 24.00
N GLY A 99 7.19 8.58 24.13
CA GLY A 99 6.40 9.79 24.36
C GLY A 99 4.93 9.51 24.63
N GLU A 100 4.14 10.57 24.70
CA GLU A 100 2.69 10.50 24.85
C GLU A 100 2.02 11.42 23.81
N GLU A 101 0.88 10.98 23.31
CA GLU A 101 -0.01 11.73 22.43
C GLU A 101 -1.45 11.65 22.93
N THR A 102 -2.33 12.46 22.37
CA THR A 102 -3.75 12.44 22.73
C THR A 102 -4.59 11.83 21.62
N LEU A 103 -5.40 10.83 21.96
CA LEU A 103 -6.46 10.29 21.10
C LEU A 103 -7.82 10.60 21.72
N GLY A 104 -8.53 11.57 21.13
CA GLY A 104 -9.76 12.11 21.72
C GLY A 104 -9.46 12.86 23.01
N GLU A 105 -9.93 12.33 24.14
CA GLU A 105 -9.68 12.87 25.48
C GLU A 105 -8.68 12.02 26.29
N MET A 106 -8.17 10.94 25.71
CA MET A 106 -7.30 9.97 26.39
C MET A 106 -5.85 10.10 25.94
N SER A 107 -4.91 9.92 26.87
CA SER A 107 -3.49 9.79 26.55
C SER A 107 -3.21 8.40 25.97
N VAL A 108 -2.38 8.34 24.94
CA VAL A 108 -1.88 7.13 24.29
C VAL A 108 -0.36 7.20 24.21
N GLU A 109 0.28 6.14 24.66
CA GLU A 109 1.74 6.02 24.67
C GLU A 109 2.29 5.81 23.25
N VAL A 110 3.36 6.54 22.93
CA VAL A 110 4.25 6.26 21.81
C VAL A 110 5.41 5.40 22.31
N VAL A 111 5.48 4.16 21.84
CA VAL A 111 6.50 3.20 22.30
C VAL A 111 7.73 3.25 21.40
N ASP A 112 8.91 3.45 21.99
CA ASP A 112 10.19 3.25 21.30
C ASP A 112 10.43 1.75 21.07
N VAL A 113 10.07 1.25 19.89
CA VAL A 113 10.22 -0.17 19.58
C VAL A 113 11.64 -0.57 19.19
N LEU A 114 12.53 0.41 18.98
CA LEU A 114 13.93 0.16 18.64
C LEU A 114 14.77 -0.15 19.89
N GLU A 115 14.35 0.32 21.06
CA GLU A 115 15.00 -0.01 22.33
C GLU A 115 15.05 -1.53 22.57
N GLY A 116 13.97 -2.23 22.24
CA GLY A 116 13.91 -3.69 22.35
C GLY A 116 14.90 -4.43 21.45
N LEU A 117 15.38 -3.82 20.36
CA LEU A 117 16.37 -4.44 19.47
C LEU A 117 17.77 -4.50 20.10
N LEU A 118 18.08 -3.60 21.04
CA LEU A 118 19.35 -3.63 21.78
C LEU A 118 19.52 -4.88 22.64
N GLN A 119 18.42 -5.56 22.96
CA GLN A 119 18.39 -6.78 23.79
C GLN A 119 18.34 -8.07 22.97
N VAL A 120 18.32 -7.98 21.64
CA VAL A 120 18.23 -9.14 20.76
C VAL A 120 19.62 -9.78 20.61
N GLU A 121 19.73 -11.05 21.00
CA GLU A 121 20.96 -11.84 20.78
C GLU A 121 21.33 -11.84 19.28
N GLY A 122 22.59 -11.47 18.99
CA GLY A 122 23.09 -11.35 17.62
C GLY A 122 23.09 -9.93 17.05
N ILE A 123 22.57 -8.94 17.80
CA ILE A 123 22.72 -7.52 17.50
C ILE A 123 23.76 -6.94 18.47
N SER A 124 24.92 -6.52 17.97
CA SER A 124 26.00 -5.99 18.82
C SER A 124 25.80 -4.53 19.20
N GLY A 125 24.96 -3.81 18.43
CA GLY A 125 24.72 -2.38 18.57
C GLY A 125 25.75 -1.52 17.85
N ASP A 126 26.75 -2.12 17.20
CA ASP A 126 27.78 -1.43 16.40
C ASP A 126 27.43 -1.40 14.91
N GLU A 127 26.36 -2.09 14.51
CA GLU A 127 25.87 -2.05 13.15
C GLU A 127 25.41 -0.65 12.80
N LYS A 128 25.59 -0.25 11.53
CA LYS A 128 25.35 1.10 11.03
C LYS A 128 24.02 1.69 11.56
N ARG A 129 22.91 0.96 11.44
CA ARG A 129 21.58 1.44 11.86
C ARG A 129 21.43 1.56 13.38
N MET A 130 22.08 0.69 14.16
CA MET A 130 22.09 0.82 15.62
C MET A 130 22.95 1.99 16.09
N GLY A 131 24.06 2.26 15.39
CA GLY A 131 24.84 3.49 15.57
C GLY A 131 24.01 4.74 15.28
N MET A 132 23.29 4.75 14.15
CA MET A 132 22.37 5.84 13.78
C MET A 132 21.28 6.04 14.84
N TYR A 133 20.72 4.96 15.39
CA TYR A 133 19.72 5.04 16.46
C TYR A 133 20.29 5.64 17.76
N LYS A 134 21.50 5.26 18.17
CA LYS A 134 22.18 5.85 19.34
C LYS A 134 22.42 7.36 19.15
N GLU A 135 22.86 7.75 17.96
CA GLU A 135 23.05 9.18 17.60
C GLU A 135 21.72 9.94 17.60
N PHE A 136 20.67 9.32 17.05
CA PHE A 136 19.33 9.89 17.01
C PHE A 136 18.76 10.11 18.41
N ARG A 137 18.84 9.12 19.30
CA ARG A 137 18.41 9.23 20.70
C ARG A 137 19.15 10.36 21.44
N LYS A 138 20.48 10.44 21.25
CA LYS A 138 21.28 11.53 21.83
C LYS A 138 20.84 12.91 21.33
N ALA A 139 20.53 13.05 20.03
CA ALA A 139 20.08 14.31 19.45
C ALA A 139 18.69 14.73 19.97
N ILE A 140 17.80 13.78 20.26
CA ILE A 140 16.51 14.03 20.91
C ILE A 140 16.72 14.61 22.32
N GLU A 141 17.65 14.04 23.09
CA GLU A 141 17.95 14.47 24.46
C GLU A 141 18.65 15.85 24.50
N GLU A 142 19.61 16.09 23.61
CA GLU A 142 20.44 17.31 23.63
C GLU A 142 19.81 18.48 22.85
N THR A 143 19.11 18.21 21.75
CA THR A 143 18.62 19.22 20.80
C THR A 143 17.21 18.92 20.26
N PRO A 144 16.19 18.75 21.12
CA PRO A 144 14.85 18.27 20.73
C PRO A 144 14.15 19.14 19.68
N ASP A 145 14.43 20.45 19.66
CA ASP A 145 13.81 21.44 18.77
C ASP A 145 14.69 21.85 17.58
N SER A 146 15.95 21.40 17.54
CA SER A 146 16.94 21.85 16.56
C SER A 146 17.91 20.73 16.14
N MET A 147 17.37 19.52 15.91
CA MET A 147 18.18 18.39 15.48
C MET A 147 18.88 18.68 14.14
N PRO A 148 20.14 18.23 13.96
CA PRO A 148 20.84 18.36 12.69
C PRO A 148 20.08 17.68 11.54
N GLU A 149 20.08 18.31 10.36
CA GLU A 149 19.40 17.76 9.17
C GLU A 149 19.90 16.35 8.81
N ALA A 150 21.19 16.07 9.03
CA ALA A 150 21.77 14.76 8.81
C ALA A 150 21.11 13.68 9.69
N VAL A 151 20.83 14.01 10.96
CA VAL A 151 20.15 13.13 11.93
C VAL A 151 18.68 12.94 11.53
N VAL A 152 17.99 14.00 11.12
CA VAL A 152 16.60 13.92 10.61
C VAL A 152 16.50 12.95 9.42
N LYS A 153 17.46 13.00 8.48
CA LYS A 153 17.51 12.10 7.32
C LYS A 153 17.73 10.63 7.70
N MET A 154 18.25 10.34 8.90
CA MET A 154 18.39 8.96 9.40
C MET A 154 17.05 8.31 9.71
N GLY A 155 15.99 9.09 9.96
CA GLY A 155 14.68 8.57 10.36
C GLY A 155 14.10 7.53 9.39
N TRP A 156 14.36 7.66 8.08
CA TRP A 156 13.94 6.66 7.10
C TRP A 156 14.67 5.32 7.25
N GLU A 157 15.97 5.34 7.55
CA GLU A 157 16.76 4.13 7.82
C GLU A 157 16.31 3.46 9.12
N LEU A 158 15.94 4.25 10.14
CA LEU A 158 15.37 3.74 11.39
C LEU A 158 13.96 3.17 11.20
N ASP A 159 13.18 3.68 10.25
CA ASP A 159 11.85 3.15 9.92
C ASP A 159 11.86 1.69 9.45
N ILE A 160 12.93 1.28 8.76
CA ILE A 160 13.12 -0.12 8.37
C ILE A 160 13.15 -1.04 9.59
N LEU A 161 13.78 -0.61 10.69
CA LEU A 161 13.90 -1.40 11.92
C LEU A 161 12.57 -1.57 12.67
N LYS A 162 11.62 -0.63 12.51
CA LYS A 162 10.37 -0.60 13.28
C LYS A 162 9.37 -1.67 12.87
N HIS A 163 9.41 -2.18 11.64
CA HIS A 163 8.34 -3.00 11.04
C HIS A 163 8.05 -4.31 11.79
N ILE A 164 9.08 -5.11 12.09
CA ILE A 164 8.90 -6.40 12.78
C ILE A 164 8.52 -6.20 14.27
N PRO A 165 9.25 -5.36 15.05
CA PRO A 165 8.86 -5.04 16.42
C PRO A 165 7.47 -4.44 16.56
N ALA A 166 7.05 -3.60 15.60
CA ALA A 166 5.71 -2.99 15.59
C ALA A 166 4.60 -4.05 15.59
N LEU A 167 4.66 -5.00 14.66
CA LEU A 167 3.68 -6.08 14.56
C LEU A 167 3.70 -7.01 15.79
N GLU A 168 4.89 -7.31 16.31
CA GLU A 168 5.05 -8.11 17.51
C GLU A 168 4.42 -7.44 18.73
N LEU A 169 4.74 -6.16 18.96
CA LEU A 169 4.17 -5.38 20.06
C LEU A 169 2.66 -5.20 19.90
N GLY A 170 2.18 -4.94 18.68
CA GLY A 170 0.76 -4.81 18.40
C GLY A 170 -0.02 -6.09 18.74
N LEU A 171 0.51 -7.27 18.41
CA LEU A 171 -0.12 -8.54 18.82
C LEU A 171 -0.13 -8.72 20.35
N GLN A 172 0.92 -8.25 21.04
CA GLN A 172 1.01 -8.32 22.50
C GLN A 172 0.03 -7.37 23.19
N LYS A 173 -0.07 -6.12 22.73
CA LYS A 173 -0.97 -5.10 23.28
C LYS A 173 -2.44 -5.29 22.87
N LEU A 174 -2.70 -5.86 21.69
CA LEU A 174 -4.05 -6.02 21.12
C LEU A 174 -4.39 -7.50 20.81
N PRO A 175 -4.28 -8.44 21.77
CA PRO A 175 -4.41 -9.86 21.49
C PRO A 175 -5.83 -10.29 21.08
N SER A 176 -6.87 -9.57 21.50
CA SER A 176 -8.26 -9.93 21.22
C SER A 176 -8.74 -9.56 19.82
N LYS A 177 -7.99 -8.77 19.05
CA LYS A 177 -8.44 -8.24 17.76
C LYS A 177 -8.44 -9.32 16.69
N SER A 178 -9.48 -9.30 15.84
CA SER A 178 -9.64 -10.22 14.72
C SER A 178 -8.74 -9.86 13.54
N TRP A 179 -8.41 -8.57 13.43
CA TRP A 179 -7.59 -8.00 12.36
C TRP A 179 -6.53 -7.07 12.93
N CYS A 180 -5.42 -6.94 12.23
CA CYS A 180 -4.34 -6.01 12.53
C CYS A 180 -4.05 -5.17 11.28
N LEU A 181 -4.14 -3.84 11.39
CA LEU A 181 -3.75 -2.87 10.38
C LEU A 181 -2.45 -2.18 10.82
N LEU A 182 -1.38 -2.34 10.06
CA LEU A 182 -0.17 -1.52 10.18
C LEU A 182 -0.25 -0.36 9.19
N THR A 183 -0.07 0.87 9.66
CA THR A 183 -0.14 2.10 8.87
C THR A 183 0.93 3.09 9.31
N ASP A 184 1.31 4.01 8.42
CA ASP A 184 2.23 5.11 8.72
C ASP A 184 1.46 6.37 9.18
N ASP A 185 2.20 7.31 9.78
CA ASP A 185 1.72 8.63 10.25
C ASP A 185 1.31 9.58 9.11
N ASP A 186 1.74 9.30 7.88
CA ASP A 186 1.43 10.05 6.66
C ASP A 186 0.41 9.32 5.74
N SER A 187 -0.28 8.32 6.29
CA SER A 187 -1.32 7.55 5.61
C SER A 187 -2.71 7.78 6.18
N TYR A 188 -3.69 8.04 5.32
CA TYR A 188 -5.11 8.15 5.70
C TYR A 188 -5.82 6.82 5.45
N THR A 189 -6.68 6.39 6.39
CA THR A 189 -7.45 5.14 6.27
C THR A 189 -8.95 5.43 6.29
N HIS A 190 -9.63 5.18 5.17
CA HIS A 190 -11.09 5.27 5.09
C HIS A 190 -11.73 4.04 5.73
N THR A 191 -12.20 4.20 6.96
CA THR A 191 -12.71 3.10 7.79
C THR A 191 -13.86 2.33 7.13
N PRO A 192 -14.89 2.96 6.54
CA PRO A 192 -15.96 2.24 5.83
C PRO A 192 -15.45 1.37 4.66
N SER A 193 -14.44 1.85 3.92
CA SER A 193 -13.80 1.05 2.87
C SER A 193 -13.06 -0.15 3.43
N LEU A 194 -12.28 0.05 4.50
CA LEU A 194 -11.56 -1.04 5.14
C LEU A 194 -12.52 -2.13 5.62
N LEU A 195 -13.57 -1.76 6.35
CA LEU A 195 -14.59 -2.71 6.85
C LEU A 195 -15.27 -3.47 5.70
N SER A 196 -15.61 -2.78 4.62
CA SER A 196 -16.20 -3.41 3.42
C SER A 196 -15.28 -4.51 2.87
N ILE A 197 -13.97 -4.27 2.80
CA ILE A 197 -13.01 -5.28 2.35
C ILE A 197 -12.90 -6.43 3.35
N LEU A 198 -12.73 -6.14 4.64
CA LEU A 198 -12.55 -7.18 5.67
C LEU A 198 -13.78 -8.08 5.82
N SER A 199 -14.98 -7.54 5.57
CA SER A 199 -16.24 -8.31 5.62
C SER A 199 -16.30 -9.45 4.60
N THR A 200 -15.45 -9.44 3.58
CA THR A 200 -15.37 -10.50 2.55
C THR A 200 -14.48 -11.67 2.95
N LEU A 201 -13.77 -11.56 4.09
CA LEU A 201 -12.75 -12.50 4.52
C LEU A 201 -13.03 -13.02 5.93
N SER A 202 -12.75 -14.31 6.16
CA SER A 202 -12.87 -14.89 7.50
C SER A 202 -11.59 -14.62 8.29
N PRO A 203 -11.65 -14.01 9.48
CA PRO A 203 -10.46 -13.78 10.30
C PRO A 203 -9.83 -15.08 10.82
N LEU A 204 -10.55 -16.21 10.76
CA LEU A 204 -10.08 -17.55 11.15
C LEU A 204 -9.14 -18.19 10.12
N LYS A 205 -8.92 -17.55 8.98
CA LYS A 205 -8.00 -18.01 7.93
C LYS A 205 -6.83 -17.04 7.85
N SER A 206 -5.64 -17.57 7.58
CA SER A 206 -4.44 -16.74 7.43
C SER A 206 -4.55 -15.82 6.21
N HIS A 207 -4.67 -14.53 6.46
CA HIS A 207 -4.77 -13.47 5.46
C HIS A 207 -3.68 -12.43 5.68
N TYR A 208 -3.02 -12.07 4.58
CA TYR A 208 -2.06 -10.98 4.47
C TYR A 208 -2.47 -10.20 3.21
N ILE A 209 -2.97 -8.98 3.38
CA ILE A 209 -3.49 -8.15 2.28
C ILE A 209 -2.91 -6.73 2.36
N GLY A 210 -2.81 -6.07 1.22
CA GLY A 210 -2.27 -4.72 1.06
C GLY A 210 -1.87 -4.47 -0.39
N ASN A 211 -1.27 -3.32 -0.69
CA ASN A 211 -0.82 -3.00 -2.05
C ASN A 211 0.41 -3.84 -2.41
N ALA A 212 0.23 -4.92 -3.19
CA ALA A 212 1.32 -5.82 -3.53
C ALA A 212 2.31 -5.19 -4.52
N ILE A 213 3.56 -5.09 -4.10
CA ILE A 213 4.72 -4.64 -4.89
C ILE A 213 5.85 -5.68 -4.84
N GLY A 214 6.98 -5.40 -5.48
CA GLY A 214 8.14 -6.29 -5.52
C GLY A 214 8.19 -7.25 -6.71
N ALA A 215 9.21 -8.10 -6.73
CA ALA A 215 9.43 -9.07 -7.80
C ALA A 215 8.46 -10.26 -7.70
N TYR A 216 8.28 -11.01 -8.79
CA TYR A 216 7.42 -12.21 -8.77
C TYR A 216 7.89 -13.28 -7.77
N THR A 217 9.18 -13.26 -7.39
CA THR A 217 9.77 -14.18 -6.39
C THR A 217 9.47 -13.78 -4.95
N CYS A 218 9.17 -12.50 -4.68
CA CYS A 218 8.82 -12.00 -3.37
C CYS A 218 7.91 -10.77 -3.52
N ARG A 219 6.60 -11.03 -3.39
CA ARG A 219 5.56 -10.00 -3.42
C ARG A 219 5.25 -9.59 -2.00
N PHE A 220 5.27 -8.29 -1.74
CA PHE A 220 5.06 -7.74 -0.39
C PHE A 220 4.07 -6.58 -0.43
N ALA A 221 3.30 -6.41 0.65
CA ALA A 221 2.40 -5.29 0.77
C ALA A 221 3.20 -4.03 1.13
N HIS A 222 3.04 -2.97 0.35
CA HIS A 222 3.70 -1.69 0.57
C HIS A 222 3.27 -1.07 1.92
N GLY A 223 4.23 -0.81 2.81
CA GLY A 223 4.01 -0.33 4.18
C GLY A 223 3.10 0.90 4.27
N GLY A 224 3.45 1.94 3.51
CA GLY A 224 2.68 3.19 3.50
C GLY A 224 1.26 3.07 2.94
N SER A 225 0.98 2.05 2.12
CA SER A 225 -0.38 1.82 1.62
C SER A 225 -1.31 1.19 2.65
N GLY A 226 -0.79 0.78 3.80
CA GLY A 226 -1.48 -0.03 4.79
C GLY A 226 -1.30 -1.52 4.54
N ILE A 227 -0.92 -2.23 5.60
CA ILE A 227 -0.76 -3.69 5.61
C ILE A 227 -1.78 -4.27 6.58
N VAL A 228 -2.56 -5.26 6.14
CA VAL A 228 -3.55 -5.93 6.99
C VAL A 228 -3.28 -7.42 7.13
N PHE A 229 -3.28 -7.88 8.38
CA PHE A 229 -3.24 -9.30 8.74
C PHE A 229 -4.52 -9.72 9.46
N SER A 230 -5.00 -10.93 9.16
CA SER A 230 -5.92 -11.64 10.08
C SER A 230 -5.18 -12.01 11.37
N SER A 231 -5.88 -12.12 12.49
CA SER A 231 -5.31 -12.60 13.75
C SER A 231 -4.68 -13.99 13.63
N THR A 232 -5.26 -14.91 12.85
CA THR A 232 -4.68 -16.24 12.58
C THR A 232 -3.33 -16.14 11.88
N ALA A 233 -3.19 -15.28 10.86
CA ALA A 233 -1.90 -15.06 10.21
C ALA A 233 -0.87 -14.47 11.17
N LEU A 234 -1.24 -13.43 11.92
CA LEU A 234 -0.32 -12.75 12.82
C LEU A 234 0.19 -13.68 13.93
N ARG A 235 -0.69 -14.48 14.54
CA ARG A 235 -0.32 -15.50 15.55
C ARG A 235 0.51 -16.66 14.99
N THR A 236 0.41 -16.93 13.69
CA THR A 236 1.27 -17.91 13.02
C THR A 236 2.68 -17.37 12.89
N ILE A 237 2.82 -16.08 12.57
CA ILE A 237 4.12 -15.41 12.37
C ILE A 237 4.80 -15.06 13.71
N PHE A 238 4.01 -14.66 14.71
CA PHE A 238 4.46 -14.23 16.05
C PHE A 238 3.83 -15.12 17.14
N PRO A 239 4.27 -16.38 17.29
CA PRO A 239 3.68 -17.30 18.25
C PRO A 239 4.05 -16.91 19.70
N SER A 240 3.12 -17.15 20.62
CA SER A 240 3.39 -16.97 22.05
C SER A 240 4.45 -17.96 22.53
N PRO A 241 5.36 -17.56 23.45
CA PRO A 241 6.38 -18.44 24.03
C PRO A 241 5.84 -19.74 24.63
N ASN A 242 4.58 -19.74 25.07
CA ASN A 242 3.93 -20.88 25.73
C ASN A 242 3.28 -21.88 24.75
N THR A 243 3.44 -21.71 23.43
CA THR A 243 2.81 -22.58 22.43
C THR A 243 3.73 -23.73 22.04
N THR A 244 3.33 -24.98 22.31
CA THR A 244 4.20 -26.17 22.29
C THR A 244 4.14 -27.01 21.00
N SER A 245 3.57 -26.50 19.89
CA SER A 245 3.47 -27.28 18.65
C SER A 245 4.81 -27.42 17.92
N LYS A 246 5.12 -28.62 17.40
CA LYS A 246 6.36 -28.93 16.65
C LYS A 246 6.61 -28.01 15.43
N SER A 247 5.56 -27.43 14.84
CA SER A 247 5.67 -26.46 13.74
C SER A 247 6.19 -25.09 14.19
N GLN A 248 6.13 -24.76 15.49
CA GLN A 248 6.42 -23.44 16.04
C GLN A 248 7.81 -23.31 16.67
N THR A 249 8.62 -24.38 16.71
CA THR A 249 10.01 -24.31 17.19
C THR A 249 10.94 -23.54 16.24
N LYS A 250 10.57 -23.44 14.96
CA LYS A 250 11.31 -22.68 13.94
C LYS A 250 11.01 -21.18 14.01
N THR A 251 9.79 -20.80 14.37
CA THR A 251 9.32 -19.41 14.25
C THR A 251 10.04 -18.40 15.14
N PRO A 252 10.38 -18.69 16.42
CA PRO A 252 11.20 -17.79 17.24
C PRO A 252 12.57 -17.49 16.60
N LYS A 253 13.21 -18.50 16.00
CA LYS A 253 14.48 -18.30 15.28
C LYS A 253 14.31 -17.42 14.04
N LEU A 254 13.23 -17.63 13.27
CA LEU A 254 12.92 -16.79 12.11
C LEU A 254 12.65 -15.34 12.52
N LEU A 255 11.96 -15.13 13.64
CA LEU A 255 11.67 -13.80 14.17
C LEU A 255 12.96 -13.07 14.58
N THR A 256 13.84 -13.74 15.35
CA THR A 256 15.17 -13.20 15.68
C THR A 256 15.96 -12.89 14.42
N GLN A 257 15.97 -13.80 13.44
CA GLN A 257 16.67 -13.56 12.17
C GLN A 257 16.07 -12.39 11.38
N ALA A 258 14.76 -12.21 11.39
CA ALA A 258 14.11 -11.07 10.73
C ALA A 258 14.51 -9.74 11.38
N LYS A 259 14.63 -9.71 12.72
CA LYS A 259 15.16 -8.55 13.45
C LYS A 259 16.63 -8.27 13.09
N ILE A 260 17.47 -9.30 12.98
CA ILE A 260 18.87 -9.14 12.53
C ILE A 260 18.93 -8.66 11.07
N ASN A 261 18.12 -9.25 10.18
CA ASN A 261 18.06 -8.86 8.76
C ASN A 261 17.60 -7.41 8.58
N SER A 262 16.83 -6.87 9.54
CA SER A 262 16.44 -5.46 9.52
C SER A 262 17.61 -4.48 9.56
N LEU A 263 18.79 -4.92 10.01
CA LEU A 263 20.00 -4.10 10.05
C LEU A 263 20.59 -3.81 8.66
N THR A 264 20.26 -4.62 7.65
CA THR A 264 20.82 -4.51 6.29
C THR A 264 19.76 -4.50 5.18
N SER A 265 18.51 -4.87 5.47
CA SER A 265 17.43 -4.89 4.47
C SER A 265 17.21 -3.51 3.84
N PRO A 266 16.91 -3.43 2.53
CA PRO A 266 16.56 -2.17 1.89
C PRO A 266 15.18 -1.64 2.28
N PHE A 267 14.25 -2.50 2.72
CA PHE A 267 12.88 -2.13 3.05
C PHE A 267 12.35 -2.92 4.25
N GLY A 268 11.56 -2.28 5.11
CA GLY A 268 10.99 -2.92 6.30
C GLY A 268 9.76 -3.80 6.01
N ASP A 269 8.95 -3.42 5.02
CA ASP A 269 7.80 -4.18 4.55
C ASP A 269 8.18 -5.46 3.77
N LEU A 270 9.34 -5.44 3.09
CA LEU A 270 9.96 -6.65 2.54
C LEU A 270 10.24 -7.69 3.63
N LEU A 271 10.77 -7.29 4.80
CA LEU A 271 11.04 -8.20 5.92
C LEU A 271 9.76 -8.89 6.43
N ILE A 272 8.65 -8.13 6.48
CA ILE A 272 7.34 -8.68 6.86
C ILE A 272 6.94 -9.79 5.89
N ALA A 273 7.09 -9.56 4.58
CA ALA A 273 6.74 -10.56 3.57
C ALA A 273 7.67 -11.78 3.60
N GLU A 274 8.99 -11.58 3.73
CA GLU A 274 9.93 -12.69 3.86
C GLU A 274 9.59 -13.57 5.06
N LEU A 275 9.33 -12.95 6.22
CA LEU A 275 8.94 -13.66 7.43
C LEU A 275 7.58 -14.36 7.26
N ALA A 276 6.60 -13.71 6.65
CA ALA A 276 5.29 -14.30 6.36
C ALA A 276 5.43 -15.52 5.41
N MET A 277 6.21 -15.40 4.34
CA MET A 277 6.45 -16.45 3.36
C MET A 277 7.15 -17.66 3.99
N GLN A 278 8.12 -17.44 4.87
CA GLN A 278 8.78 -18.50 5.63
C GLN A 278 7.82 -19.25 6.57
N ASN A 279 6.67 -18.65 6.91
CA ASN A 279 5.57 -19.24 7.66
C ASN A 279 4.39 -19.69 6.75
N GLY A 280 4.59 -19.74 5.42
CA GLY A 280 3.58 -20.21 4.45
C GLY A 280 2.44 -19.23 4.20
N ILE A 281 2.60 -17.95 4.54
CA ILE A 281 1.62 -16.88 4.36
C ILE A 281 2.11 -15.93 3.27
N TYR A 282 1.29 -15.73 2.24
CA TYR A 282 1.63 -14.91 1.07
C TYR A 282 0.65 -13.76 0.94
N VAL A 283 1.12 -12.62 0.43
CA VAL A 283 0.24 -11.47 0.15
C VAL A 283 -0.82 -11.87 -0.89
N LYS A 284 -2.07 -11.54 -0.61
CA LYS A 284 -3.17 -11.75 -1.56
C LYS A 284 -3.24 -10.58 -2.53
N GLU A 285 -2.56 -10.75 -3.66
CA GLU A 285 -2.43 -9.69 -4.67
C GLU A 285 -3.78 -9.24 -5.27
N ASP A 286 -4.79 -10.11 -5.26
CA ASP A 286 -6.14 -9.77 -5.74
C ASP A 286 -6.80 -8.65 -4.92
N TYR A 287 -6.38 -8.46 -3.66
CA TYR A 287 -6.85 -7.35 -2.81
C TYR A 287 -6.02 -6.07 -2.99
N GLY A 288 -4.87 -6.13 -3.65
CA GLY A 288 -3.96 -4.98 -3.78
C GLY A 288 -4.55 -3.79 -4.52
N LEU A 289 -5.52 -4.04 -5.41
CA LEU A 289 -6.29 -3.03 -6.14
C LEU A 289 -7.14 -2.11 -5.24
N HIS A 290 -7.31 -2.43 -3.95
CA HIS A 290 -7.99 -1.57 -2.97
C HIS A 290 -7.05 -0.63 -2.21
N PHE A 291 -5.74 -0.88 -2.26
CA PHE A 291 -4.75 -0.16 -1.47
C PHE A 291 -3.95 0.76 -2.39
N ASN A 292 -3.69 1.98 -1.92
CA ASN A 292 -3.09 3.04 -2.72
C ASN A 292 -1.85 3.57 -2.03
N GLY A 293 -0.77 3.75 -2.79
CA GLY A 293 0.52 4.25 -2.30
C GLY A 293 0.74 5.73 -2.57
N GLU A 294 -0.30 6.46 -2.96
CA GLU A 294 -0.20 7.84 -3.43
C GLU A 294 -1.14 8.77 -2.66
N SER A 295 -0.83 10.06 -2.70
CA SER A 295 -1.68 11.10 -2.13
C SER A 295 -2.94 11.28 -2.99
N PRO A 296 -3.99 11.95 -2.48
CA PRO A 296 -5.25 12.08 -3.21
C PRO A 296 -5.09 12.63 -4.64
N ARG A 297 -4.28 13.67 -4.86
CA ARG A 297 -4.06 14.25 -6.20
C ARG A 297 -3.22 13.38 -7.12
N ARG A 298 -2.29 12.60 -6.54
CA ARG A 298 -1.40 11.67 -7.27
C ARG A 298 -2.00 10.29 -7.47
N THR A 299 -3.17 10.05 -6.90
CA THR A 299 -3.91 8.79 -7.03
C THR A 299 -4.24 8.55 -8.50
N LYS A 300 -3.63 7.52 -9.04
CA LYS A 300 -3.82 7.10 -10.44
C LYS A 300 -5.16 6.35 -10.51
N ILE A 301 -6.03 6.69 -11.44
CA ILE A 301 -7.32 6.06 -11.73
C ILE A 301 -7.20 5.38 -13.09
N SER A 302 -7.83 4.23 -13.27
CA SER A 302 -7.87 3.51 -14.55
C SER A 302 -9.24 2.85 -14.74
N GLU A 303 -9.52 2.33 -15.93
CA GLU A 303 -10.78 1.63 -16.18
C GLU A 303 -10.97 0.40 -15.26
N GLN A 304 -9.86 -0.24 -14.89
CA GLN A 304 -9.85 -1.44 -14.05
C GLN A 304 -10.20 -1.15 -12.59
N ARG A 305 -9.68 -0.07 -12.02
CA ARG A 305 -9.86 0.25 -10.59
C ARG A 305 -10.82 1.39 -10.32
N GLY A 306 -11.23 2.17 -11.32
CA GLY A 306 -12.04 3.38 -11.14
C GLY A 306 -13.27 3.15 -10.25
N CYS A 307 -13.99 2.05 -10.47
CA CYS A 307 -15.22 1.75 -9.72
C CYS A 307 -14.99 0.87 -8.49
N VAL A 308 -13.74 0.52 -8.19
CA VAL A 308 -13.37 -0.35 -7.08
C VAL A 308 -13.25 0.49 -5.81
N THR A 309 -13.62 -0.10 -4.67
CA THR A 309 -13.32 0.42 -3.33
C THR A 309 -11.83 0.77 -3.17
N LEU A 310 -11.56 1.92 -2.57
CA LEU A 310 -10.26 2.47 -2.21
C LEU A 310 -10.19 2.61 -0.68
N VAL A 311 -9.18 2.01 -0.07
CA VAL A 311 -9.00 1.94 1.39
C VAL A 311 -8.42 3.22 1.97
N GLY A 312 -7.59 3.95 1.23
CA GLY A 312 -6.88 5.08 1.81
C GLY A 312 -5.91 5.77 0.87
N PHE A 313 -5.10 6.67 1.43
CA PHE A 313 -4.08 7.45 0.75
C PHE A 313 -2.78 7.43 1.56
N HIS A 314 -1.66 7.77 0.92
CA HIS A 314 -0.33 7.79 1.53
C HIS A 314 0.48 8.99 1.03
N LYS A 315 1.65 9.26 1.61
CA LYS A 315 2.55 10.37 1.26
C LYS A 315 1.91 11.75 1.45
N MET A 316 1.05 11.91 2.45
CA MET A 316 0.39 13.20 2.70
C MET A 316 1.15 14.03 3.71
N GLY A 317 1.29 15.33 3.40
CA GLY A 317 1.70 16.31 4.41
C GLY A 317 0.58 16.59 5.41
N VAL A 318 0.92 17.28 6.49
CA VAL A 318 0.00 17.72 7.58
C VAL A 318 -1.28 18.35 7.04
N GLU A 319 -1.18 19.32 6.13
CA GLU A 319 -2.35 20.03 5.61
C GLU A 319 -3.19 19.16 4.66
N GLU A 320 -2.56 18.36 3.79
CA GLU A 320 -3.26 17.46 2.87
C GLU A 320 -4.00 16.35 3.64
N MET A 321 -3.40 15.83 4.71
CA MET A 321 -4.02 14.86 5.62
C MET A 321 -5.28 15.45 6.28
N LYS A 322 -5.17 16.66 6.82
CA LYS A 322 -6.29 17.37 7.46
C LYS A 322 -7.44 17.57 6.48
N GLN A 323 -7.16 18.10 5.29
CA GLN A 323 -8.16 18.29 4.23
C GLN A 323 -8.81 16.97 3.81
N THR A 324 -8.02 15.91 3.68
CA THR A 324 -8.52 14.56 3.37
C THR A 324 -9.47 14.06 4.45
N GLY A 325 -9.11 14.25 5.72
CA GLY A 325 -9.96 13.92 6.88
C GLY A 325 -11.25 14.73 6.92
N GLU A 326 -11.22 16.02 6.59
CA GLU A 326 -12.42 16.87 6.54
C GLU A 326 -13.39 16.43 5.41
N ILE A 327 -12.85 16.02 4.26
CA ILE A 327 -13.63 15.62 3.08
C ILE A 327 -14.23 14.21 3.24
N PHE A 328 -13.41 13.23 3.66
CA PHE A 328 -13.81 11.82 3.67
C PHE A 328 -14.15 11.29 5.07
N GLY A 329 -13.75 12.00 6.14
CA GLY A 329 -13.96 11.60 7.52
C GLY A 329 -15.40 11.78 8.04
N ASN A 330 -15.60 11.36 9.29
CA ASN A 330 -16.93 11.21 9.89
C ASN A 330 -17.43 12.53 10.50
N GLY A 331 -18.52 13.07 9.95
CA GLY A 331 -19.22 14.25 10.47
C GLY A 331 -19.76 15.18 9.39
N ARG A 332 -19.11 15.18 8.21
CA ARG A 332 -19.57 15.85 6.97
C ARG A 332 -19.23 15.06 5.68
N GLY A 333 -18.46 13.97 5.78
CA GLY A 333 -17.99 13.17 4.64
C GLY A 333 -18.81 11.91 4.32
N MET A 334 -18.37 11.21 3.27
CA MET A 334 -18.99 10.00 2.73
C MET A 334 -19.00 8.83 3.74
N SER A 335 -20.15 8.56 4.36
CA SER A 335 -20.38 7.31 5.13
C SER A 335 -20.42 6.06 4.23
N ARG A 336 -20.36 6.22 2.91
CA ARG A 336 -20.25 5.13 1.94
C ARG A 336 -18.79 4.74 1.72
N VAL A 337 -18.60 3.55 1.16
CA VAL A 337 -17.32 3.12 0.60
C VAL A 337 -16.77 4.16 -0.38
N LEU A 338 -15.49 4.49 -0.20
CA LEU A 338 -14.71 5.33 -1.09
C LEU A 338 -14.28 4.49 -2.29
N ARG A 339 -14.41 5.02 -3.50
CA ARG A 339 -13.91 4.41 -4.74
C ARG A 339 -12.78 5.24 -5.31
N TRP A 340 -11.96 4.64 -6.17
CA TRP A 340 -10.91 5.36 -6.88
C TRP A 340 -11.46 6.56 -7.67
N TRP A 341 -12.65 6.44 -8.25
CA TRP A 341 -13.31 7.54 -8.97
C TRP A 341 -13.70 8.73 -8.09
N ASP A 342 -13.98 8.51 -6.80
CA ASP A 342 -14.38 9.57 -5.88
C ASP A 342 -13.25 10.59 -5.66
N THR A 343 -11.99 10.20 -5.85
CA THR A 343 -10.86 11.15 -5.78
C THR A 343 -10.96 12.19 -6.89
N TRP A 344 -11.29 11.77 -8.11
CA TRP A 344 -11.58 12.67 -9.22
C TRP A 344 -12.84 13.49 -8.95
N GLY A 345 -13.91 12.83 -8.51
CA GLY A 345 -15.17 13.49 -8.15
C GLY A 345 -15.02 14.55 -7.06
N THR A 346 -14.02 14.48 -6.20
CA THR A 346 -13.78 15.47 -5.15
C THR A 346 -12.76 16.51 -5.58
N PHE A 347 -11.54 16.09 -5.92
CA PHE A 347 -10.43 17.02 -6.14
C PHE A 347 -10.32 17.52 -7.59
N GLY A 348 -11.01 16.86 -8.53
CA GLY A 348 -11.01 17.18 -9.96
C GLY A 348 -12.26 17.90 -10.46
N LYS A 349 -13.30 18.09 -9.64
CA LYS A 349 -14.59 18.71 -10.04
C LYS A 349 -14.43 20.12 -10.63
N ASP A 350 -13.51 20.91 -10.09
CA ASP A 350 -13.27 22.28 -10.58
C ASP A 350 -12.62 22.28 -11.98
N LEU A 351 -11.88 21.23 -12.33
CA LEU A 351 -11.20 21.09 -13.62
C LEU A 351 -12.21 20.84 -14.76
N MET A 352 -13.23 20.02 -14.51
CA MET A 352 -14.29 19.74 -15.51
C MET A 352 -15.17 20.97 -15.82
N ARG A 353 -15.28 21.93 -14.89
CA ARG A 353 -16.04 23.17 -15.09
C ARG A 353 -15.27 24.22 -15.91
N LEU A 354 -13.94 24.11 -15.98
CA LEU A 354 -13.08 25.20 -16.43
C LEU A 354 -12.84 25.31 -17.94
N LYS A 355 -13.27 24.35 -18.79
CA LYS A 355 -13.48 24.52 -20.26
C LYS A 355 -13.85 23.19 -20.92
N LEU A 356 -15.15 22.90 -21.03
CA LEU A 356 -15.63 22.04 -22.10
C LEU A 356 -16.36 22.95 -23.09
N LYS A 357 -15.74 23.24 -24.24
CA LYS A 357 -16.54 23.70 -25.37
C LYS A 357 -17.39 22.50 -25.79
N PRO A 358 -18.69 22.65 -26.06
CA PRO A 358 -19.48 21.57 -26.65
C PRO A 358 -18.75 21.01 -27.88
N GLY A 359 -18.33 19.73 -27.83
CA GLY A 359 -17.56 19.07 -28.89
C GLY A 359 -16.03 19.02 -28.71
N SER A 360 -15.44 19.54 -27.63
CA SER A 360 -14.01 19.31 -27.34
C SER A 360 -13.78 17.97 -26.63
N HIS A 361 -12.96 17.10 -27.21
CA HIS A 361 -12.67 15.77 -26.65
C HIS A 361 -11.48 15.76 -25.66
N VAL A 362 -10.80 16.90 -25.46
CA VAL A 362 -9.56 16.98 -24.67
C VAL A 362 -9.55 18.23 -23.77
N ASP A 363 -9.26 18.03 -22.48
CA ASP A 363 -8.78 19.09 -21.59
C ASP A 363 -7.25 19.12 -21.69
N VAL A 364 -6.66 20.24 -22.08
CA VAL A 364 -5.21 20.43 -22.18
C VAL A 364 -4.80 21.56 -21.25
N ARG A 365 -3.81 21.28 -20.41
CA ARG A 365 -3.34 22.22 -19.41
C ARG A 365 -1.83 22.36 -19.45
N GLU A 366 -1.38 23.60 -19.47
CA GLU A 366 0.02 23.97 -19.27
C GLU A 366 0.38 23.88 -17.79
N ALA A 367 1.64 23.58 -17.51
CA ALA A 367 2.22 23.52 -16.18
C ALA A 367 1.53 22.47 -15.28
N TRP A 368 1.02 21.39 -15.87
CA TRP A 368 0.24 20.36 -15.18
C TRP A 368 0.58 18.97 -15.67
N ASP A 369 0.42 17.96 -14.82
CA ASP A 369 0.70 16.56 -15.13
C ASP A 369 -0.46 15.66 -14.69
N TYR A 370 -1.23 15.13 -15.64
CA TYR A 370 -2.29 14.15 -15.38
C TYR A 370 -1.79 12.70 -15.38
N VAL A 371 -0.60 12.40 -15.91
CA VAL A 371 -0.05 11.03 -15.97
C VAL A 371 0.61 10.64 -14.64
N GLY A 372 1.33 11.58 -14.01
CA GLY A 372 2.04 11.36 -12.77
C GLY A 372 3.35 10.55 -12.93
N SER A 373 3.89 10.03 -11.82
CA SER A 373 5.17 9.32 -11.83
C SER A 373 5.17 8.10 -12.76
N ILE A 374 6.23 7.97 -13.55
CA ILE A 374 6.48 6.90 -14.53
C ILE A 374 7.07 5.65 -13.86
N SER A 375 7.63 5.76 -12.65
CA SER A 375 8.36 4.69 -11.94
C SER A 375 7.56 3.39 -11.77
N ASP A 376 6.23 3.47 -11.67
CA ASP A 376 5.35 2.34 -11.35
C ASP A 376 4.57 1.85 -12.58
N GLN A 377 5.01 2.22 -13.77
CA GLN A 377 4.23 2.08 -15.00
C GLN A 377 5.08 1.48 -16.13
N HIS A 378 4.39 0.89 -17.11
CA HIS A 378 4.90 0.70 -18.46
C HIS A 378 4.22 1.72 -19.40
N PRO A 379 4.33 3.04 -19.15
CA PRO A 379 3.67 3.98 -20.04
C PRO A 379 4.41 3.96 -21.38
N ARG A 380 3.68 4.22 -22.46
CA ARG A 380 4.32 4.38 -23.76
C ARG A 380 4.98 5.76 -23.76
N ILE A 381 6.30 5.74 -23.90
CA ILE A 381 7.15 6.92 -23.95
C ILE A 381 7.65 7.08 -25.38
N GLU A 382 7.42 8.26 -25.96
CA GLU A 382 7.90 8.58 -27.29
C GLU A 382 8.49 9.99 -27.35
N MET A 383 9.37 10.22 -28.30
CA MET A 383 9.82 11.57 -28.66
C MET A 383 8.82 12.13 -29.65
N ALA A 384 8.15 13.21 -29.29
CA ALA A 384 7.11 13.81 -30.13
C ALA A 384 7.02 15.31 -29.89
N GLU A 385 6.42 16.05 -30.83
CA GLU A 385 5.96 17.41 -30.57
C GLU A 385 4.67 17.39 -29.74
N GLU A 386 4.34 18.51 -29.07
CA GLU A 386 3.19 18.62 -28.17
C GLU A 386 1.88 18.09 -28.78
N MET A 387 1.51 18.59 -29.97
CA MET A 387 0.28 18.18 -30.66
C MET A 387 0.31 16.70 -31.08
N ALA A 388 1.49 16.17 -31.42
CA ALA A 388 1.64 14.76 -31.75
C ALA A 388 1.41 13.89 -30.51
N CYS A 389 1.72 14.37 -29.30
CA CYS A 389 1.46 13.64 -28.06
C CYS A 389 -0.05 13.46 -27.80
N MET A 390 -0.83 14.51 -28.01
CA MET A 390 -2.29 14.46 -27.94
C MET A 390 -2.87 13.47 -28.97
N GLU A 391 -2.38 13.50 -30.20
CA GLU A 391 -2.82 12.61 -31.27
C GLU A 391 -2.47 11.15 -30.98
N LEU A 392 -1.29 10.88 -30.41
CA LEU A 392 -0.87 9.56 -29.98
C LEU A 392 -1.86 8.96 -28.97
N CYS A 393 -2.25 9.72 -27.94
CA CYS A 393 -3.24 9.25 -26.96
C CYS A 393 -4.62 8.99 -27.60
N SER A 394 -5.02 9.84 -28.55
CA SER A 394 -6.31 9.70 -29.24
C SER A 394 -6.38 8.40 -30.06
N LYS A 395 -5.26 8.00 -30.68
CA LYS A 395 -5.14 6.76 -31.48
C LYS A 395 -4.91 5.52 -30.62
N GLU A 396 -4.21 5.66 -29.49
CA GLU A 396 -3.91 4.57 -28.58
C GLU A 396 -5.18 4.06 -27.91
N LYS A 397 -5.46 2.76 -28.00
CA LYS A 397 -6.66 2.17 -27.40
C LYS A 397 -6.52 2.16 -25.88
N GLY A 398 -7.47 2.79 -25.18
CA GLY A 398 -7.51 2.79 -23.71
C GLY A 398 -6.67 3.88 -23.04
N CYS A 399 -5.93 4.70 -23.79
CA CYS A 399 -5.31 5.93 -23.24
C CYS A 399 -6.36 6.82 -22.56
N LEU A 400 -6.09 7.25 -21.33
CA LEU A 400 -6.92 8.15 -20.54
C LEU A 400 -6.25 9.52 -20.33
N ALA A 401 -4.92 9.55 -20.28
CA ALA A 401 -4.15 10.76 -20.10
C ALA A 401 -2.84 10.74 -20.87
N TRP A 402 -2.33 11.94 -21.16
CA TRP A 402 -1.02 12.15 -21.74
C TRP A 402 -0.31 13.33 -21.09
N THR A 403 1.01 13.30 -21.04
CA THR A 403 1.87 14.39 -20.57
C THR A 403 3.04 14.53 -21.54
N TRP A 404 3.23 15.73 -22.06
CA TRP A 404 4.35 16.13 -22.90
C TRP A 404 5.29 17.05 -22.12
N GLU A 405 6.56 16.67 -22.03
CA GLU A 405 7.62 17.43 -21.36
C GLU A 405 8.36 18.33 -22.36
N LYS A 406 8.43 19.63 -22.06
CA LYS A 406 8.97 20.68 -22.95
C LYS A 406 10.45 20.43 -23.32
N TRP A 407 11.29 20.19 -22.32
CA TRP A 407 12.75 20.14 -22.50
C TRP A 407 13.20 18.86 -23.18
N GLY A 408 12.66 17.72 -22.74
CA GLY A 408 12.98 16.41 -23.29
C GLY A 408 12.19 16.05 -24.55
N LYS A 409 11.24 16.88 -25.00
CA LYS A 409 10.23 16.54 -26.03
C LYS A 409 9.61 15.15 -25.83
N LYS A 410 9.45 14.79 -24.56
CA LYS A 410 9.07 13.44 -24.15
C LYS A 410 7.57 13.40 -23.99
N CYS A 411 6.91 12.65 -24.86
CA CYS A 411 5.51 12.31 -24.73
C CYS A 411 5.35 11.04 -23.90
N VAL A 412 4.46 11.10 -22.93
CA VAL A 412 4.05 9.97 -22.10
C VAL A 412 2.55 9.80 -22.26
N VAL A 413 2.11 8.66 -22.78
CA VAL A 413 0.69 8.30 -22.85
C VAL A 413 0.39 7.16 -21.89
N SER A 414 -0.76 7.21 -21.22
CA SER A 414 -1.12 6.27 -20.15
C SER A 414 -2.58 5.85 -20.22
N ASP A 415 -2.84 4.59 -19.89
CA ASP A 415 -4.16 4.01 -19.65
C ASP A 415 -4.72 4.35 -18.24
N LYS A 416 -4.02 5.25 -17.54
CA LYS A 416 -4.34 5.75 -16.21
C LYS A 416 -4.23 7.28 -16.20
N PHE A 417 -4.93 7.92 -15.28
CA PHE A 417 -4.87 9.37 -15.09
C PHE A 417 -4.93 9.70 -13.60
N THR A 418 -4.43 10.85 -13.21
CA THR A 418 -4.52 11.39 -11.85
C THR A 418 -5.41 12.63 -11.87
N VAL A 419 -5.75 13.18 -10.69
CA VAL A 419 -6.33 14.54 -10.62
C VAL A 419 -5.32 15.58 -11.12
N GLY A 420 -4.04 15.23 -11.01
CA GLY A 420 -2.91 15.98 -11.48
C GLY A 420 -2.40 16.99 -10.47
N TYR A 421 -1.20 17.46 -10.75
CA TYR A 421 -0.43 18.38 -9.91
C TYR A 421 0.40 19.30 -10.81
N GLU A 422 0.86 20.40 -10.23
CA GLU A 422 1.67 21.38 -10.95
C GLU A 422 3.00 20.79 -11.40
N ARG A 423 3.33 21.00 -12.67
CA ARG A 423 4.58 20.59 -13.30
C ARG A 423 4.95 21.62 -14.36
N GLY A 424 5.74 22.62 -13.98
CA GLY A 424 5.97 23.84 -14.77
C GLY A 424 6.50 23.64 -16.19
N ASP A 425 7.12 22.49 -16.47
CA ASP A 425 7.73 22.16 -17.76
C ASP A 425 6.89 21.20 -18.63
N ALA A 426 5.61 21.01 -18.31
CA ALA A 426 4.76 20.06 -19.02
C ALA A 426 3.48 20.67 -19.58
N PHE A 427 3.00 20.08 -20.67
CA PHE A 427 1.61 20.15 -21.10
C PHE A 427 0.98 18.78 -20.91
N SER A 428 -0.24 18.71 -20.40
CA SER A 428 -0.90 17.44 -20.16
C SER A 428 -2.37 17.53 -20.51
N GLY A 429 -2.93 16.41 -20.95
CA GLY A 429 -4.35 16.34 -21.23
C GLY A 429 -4.99 15.00 -20.98
N LEU A 430 -6.31 15.03 -21.04
CA LEU A 430 -7.20 13.91 -20.73
C LEU A 430 -8.09 13.56 -21.92
N ASP A 431 -8.36 12.28 -22.13
CA ASP A 431 -9.42 11.84 -23.03
C ASP A 431 -10.77 11.90 -22.28
N ILE A 432 -11.47 13.02 -22.45
CA ILE A 432 -12.69 13.33 -21.70
C ILE A 432 -13.83 12.36 -22.05
N GLU A 433 -13.86 11.85 -23.28
CA GLU A 433 -14.89 10.89 -23.70
C GLU A 433 -14.74 9.55 -22.98
N ARG A 434 -13.52 9.02 -22.90
CA ARG A 434 -13.21 7.79 -22.17
C ARG A 434 -13.41 7.95 -20.67
N ILE A 435 -12.98 9.08 -20.11
CA ILE A 435 -13.21 9.41 -18.69
C ILE A 435 -14.71 9.53 -18.41
N GLY A 436 -15.49 10.15 -19.31
CA GLY A 436 -16.94 10.23 -19.19
C GLY A 436 -17.63 8.86 -19.25
N ARG A 437 -17.11 7.92 -20.05
CA ARG A 437 -17.58 6.52 -20.01
C ARG A 437 -17.27 5.84 -18.68
N LEU A 438 -16.08 6.05 -18.14
CA LEU A 438 -15.70 5.52 -16.83
C LEU A 438 -16.60 6.07 -15.72
N ALA A 439 -16.87 7.38 -15.74
CA ALA A 439 -17.81 8.03 -14.81
C ALA A 439 -19.18 7.35 -14.81
N LYS A 440 -19.78 7.20 -16.00
CA LYS A 440 -21.07 6.54 -16.19
C LYS A 440 -21.05 5.08 -15.71
N LYS A 441 -19.96 4.35 -15.97
CA LYS A 441 -19.78 2.95 -15.54
C LYS A 441 -19.72 2.82 -14.02
N CYS A 442 -19.08 3.76 -13.32
CA CYS A 442 -19.01 3.74 -11.87
C CYS A 442 -20.30 4.21 -11.19
N GLY A 443 -21.22 4.82 -11.95
CA GLY A 443 -22.36 5.57 -11.44
C GLY A 443 -21.86 6.94 -10.96
N ASP A 444 -22.49 8.01 -11.42
CA ASP A 444 -22.18 9.35 -10.93
C ASP A 444 -22.43 9.37 -9.42
N GLY A 445 -21.35 9.36 -8.65
CA GLY A 445 -21.38 9.63 -7.22
C GLY A 445 -21.82 11.08 -7.05
N GLY A 446 -23.13 11.28 -6.89
CA GLY A 446 -23.71 12.54 -6.45
C GLY A 446 -23.01 13.05 -5.20
#